data_AF-A0A4R6AJU8-F1
#
_entry.id   AF-A0A4R6AJU8-F1
#
_cell.length_a   1.000
_cell.length_b   1.000
_cell.length_c   1.000
_cell.angle_alpha   90.00
_cell.angle_beta   90.00
_cell.angle_gamma   90.00
#
_symmetry.space_group_name_H-M   'P 1'
#
loop_
_entity.id
_entity.type
_entity.pdbx_description
1 polymer ?
#
loop_
_entity_poly.entity_id
_entity_poly.type
_entity_poly.pdbx_seq_one_letter_code
_entity_poly.pdbx_strand_id
1 'polypeptide(L)' 'MLNNIGLPGLLLIAVVVLVLFGRGKISSLMGEVGKGITAFKRGVKDSSAEIENADETAARDVTPEVEKDKV' A
#
# COMPACT_ATOMS: atom_id res chain seq x y z
N MET A 1 -26.74 -21.14 20.43
CA MET A 1 -25.51 -21.89 20.81
C MET A 1 -24.39 -21.84 19.74
N LEU A 2 -24.53 -21.08 18.64
CA LEU A 2 -23.52 -21.00 17.56
C LEU A 2 -22.59 -19.77 17.68
N ASN A 3 -22.88 -18.85 18.60
CA ASN A 3 -22.15 -17.57 18.76
C ASN A 3 -20.74 -17.73 19.34
N ASN A 4 -20.38 -18.94 19.78
CA ASN A 4 -19.05 -19.27 20.30
C ASN A 4 -18.13 -19.91 19.25
N ILE A 5 -18.54 -20.01 17.98
CA ILE A 5 -17.71 -20.62 16.91
C ILE A 5 -16.91 -19.58 16.11
N GLY A 6 -17.34 -18.32 16.08
CA GLY A 6 -16.67 -17.29 15.28
C GLY A 6 -15.20 -17.06 15.67
N LEU A 7 -14.97 -16.42 16.83
CA LEU A 7 -13.62 -16.14 17.32
C LEU A 7 -12.88 -17.42 17.80
N PRO A 8 -13.51 -18.30 18.61
CA PRO A 8 -12.84 -19.49 19.14
C PRO A 8 -12.54 -20.55 18.06
N GLY A 9 -13.40 -20.69 17.05
CA GLY A 9 -13.19 -21.63 15.94
C GLY A 9 -12.02 -21.20 15.04
N LEU A 10 -11.89 -19.89 14.77
CA LEU A 10 -10.76 -19.37 14.01
C LEU A 10 -9.43 -19.61 14.74
N LEU A 11 -9.42 -19.44 16.07
CA LEU A 11 -8.24 -19.73 16.89
C LEU A 11 -7.84 -21.21 16.80
N LEU A 12 -8.80 -22.13 16.84
CA LEU A 12 -8.53 -23.57 16.69
C LEU A 12 -7.93 -23.88 15.32
N ILE A 13 -8.49 -23.31 14.25
CA ILE A 13 -7.95 -23.47 12.89
C ILE A 13 -6.51 -22.92 12.81
N ALA A 14 -6.26 -21.75 13.39
CA ALA A 14 -4.92 -21.15 13.42
C ALA A 14 -3.89 -22.05 14.13
N VAL A 15 -4.29 -22.68 15.24
CA VAL A 15 -3.44 -23.64 15.98
C VAL A 15 -3.15 -24.89 15.13
N VAL A 16 -4.16 -25.46 14.48
CA VAL A 16 -3.98 -26.64 13.61
C VAL A 16 -3.03 -26.33 12.45
N VAL A 17 -3.21 -25.18 11.79
CA VAL A 17 -2.34 -24.72 10.71
C VAL A 17 -0.91 -24.50 11.23
N LEU A 18 -0.75 -23.89 12.41
CA LEU A 18 0.55 -23.67 13.03
C LEU A 18 1.28 -24.99 13.34
N VAL A 19 0.57 -26.03 13.75
CA VAL A 19 1.15 -27.37 14.01
C VAL A 19 1.58 -28.05 12.70
N LEU A 20 0.75 -27.99 11.66
CA LEU A 20 1.04 -28.64 10.37
C LEU A 20 2.19 -27.97 9.61
N PHE A 21 2.22 -26.63 9.61
CA PHE A 21 3.23 -25.88 8.87
C PHE A 21 4.45 -25.52 9.73
N GLY A 22 4.29 -25.48 11.05
CA GLY A 22 5.33 -25.08 12.00
C GLY A 22 5.58 -23.57 12.01
N ARG A 23 5.99 -23.03 13.18
CA ARG A 23 6.30 -21.61 13.38
C ARG A 23 7.37 -21.05 12.42
N GLY A 24 8.35 -21.88 12.03
CA GLY A 24 9.46 -21.47 11.19
C GLY A 24 9.06 -21.18 9.74
N LYS A 25 8.26 -22.07 9.12
CA LYS A 25 7.86 -21.91 7.72
C LYS A 25 6.87 -20.76 7.54
N ILE A 26 5.92 -20.59 8.47
CA ILE A 26 4.96 -19.48 8.43
C ILE A 26 5.67 -18.13 8.58
N SER A 27 6.66 -18.02 9.48
CA SER A 27 7.42 -16.77 9.68
C SER A 27 8.23 -16.39 8.44
N SER A 28 8.86 -17.35 7.77
CA SER A 28 9.62 -17.08 6.54
C SER A 28 8.70 -16.61 5.42
N LEU A 29 7.58 -17.30 5.20
CA LEU A 29 6.59 -16.95 4.18
C LEU A 29 5.95 -15.58 4.45
N MET A 30 5.58 -15.28 5.68
CA MET A 30 5.04 -13.96 6.05
C MET A 30 6.07 -12.84 5.85
N GLY A 31 7.37 -13.11 6.06
CA GLY A 31 8.43 -12.15 5.77
C GLY A 31 8.56 -11.82 4.29
N GLU A 32 8.51 -12.83 3.41
CA GLU A 32 8.58 -12.66 1.95
C GLU A 32 7.32 -11.97 1.40
N VAL A 33 6.14 -12.42 1.84
CA VAL A 33 4.85 -11.79 1.47
C VAL A 33 4.78 -10.35 1.97
N GLY A 34 5.23 -10.07 3.20
CA GLY A 34 5.25 -8.73 3.78
C GLY A 34 6.13 -7.76 3.01
N LYS A 35 7.29 -8.20 2.52
CA LYS A 35 8.15 -7.42 1.62
C LYS A 35 7.44 -7.13 0.29
N GLY A 36 6.76 -8.11 -0.29
CA GLY A 36 5.96 -7.95 -1.52
C GLY A 36 4.85 -6.92 -1.35
N ILE A 37 4.05 -7.01 -0.29
CA ILE A 37 2.98 -6.05 0.02
C ILE A 37 3.55 -4.65 0.26
N THR A 38 4.69 -4.54 0.96
CA THR A 38 5.34 -3.25 1.22
C THR A 38 5.86 -2.59 -0.06
N ALA A 39 6.50 -3.35 -0.94
CA ALA A 39 6.97 -2.87 -2.24
C ALA A 39 5.79 -2.46 -3.13
N PHE A 40 4.71 -3.26 -3.14
CA PHE A 40 3.48 -2.92 -3.86
C PHE A 40 2.86 -1.62 -3.34
N LYS A 41 2.71 -1.48 -2.01
CA LYS A 41 2.18 -0.27 -1.38
C LYS A 41 3.03 0.96 -1.70
N ARG A 42 4.35 0.83 -1.68
CA ARG A 42 5.27 1.92 -2.04
C ARG A 42 5.12 2.30 -3.51
N GLY A 43 5.12 1.33 -4.43
CA GLY A 43 4.92 1.57 -5.85
C GLY A 43 3.60 2.28 -6.16
N VAL A 44 2.49 1.86 -5.55
CA VAL A 44 1.19 2.53 -5.71
C VAL A 44 1.22 3.96 -5.18
N LYS A 45 1.84 4.19 -4.02
CA LYS A 45 1.94 5.53 -3.43
C LYS A 45 2.82 6.47 -4.27
N ASP A 46 3.94 5.96 -4.78
CA ASP A 46 4.86 6.72 -5.64
C ASP A 46 4.16 7.08 -6.97
N SER A 47 3.39 6.16 -7.57
CA SER A 47 2.59 6.45 -8.77
C SER A 47 1.46 7.46 -8.51
N SER A 48 0.76 7.38 -7.38
CA SER A 48 -0.23 8.40 -7.02
C SER A 48 0.42 9.77 -6.78
N ALA A 49 1.57 9.82 -6.12
CA ALA A 49 2.30 11.06 -5.87
C ALA A 49 2.88 11.66 -7.16
N GLU A 50 3.33 10.84 -8.11
CA GLU A 50 3.82 11.32 -9.41
C GLU A 50 2.70 11.94 -10.25
N ILE A 51 1.48 11.38 -10.18
CA ILE A 51 0.30 11.97 -10.83
C ILE A 51 -0.10 13.30 -10.17
N GLU A 52 -0.08 13.38 -8.83
CA GLU A 52 -0.37 14.63 -8.11
C GLU A 52 0.70 15.73 -8.35
N ASN A 53 1.99 15.37 -8.45
CA ASN A 53 3.06 16.34 -8.74
C ASN A 53 3.12 16.75 -10.21
N ALA A 54 2.62 15.92 -11.14
CA ALA A 54 2.52 16.28 -12.56
C ALA A 54 1.49 17.40 -12.78
N ASP A 55 0.39 17.43 -12.02
CA ASP A 55 -0.59 18.53 -12.06
C ASP A 55 -0.04 19.85 -11.49
N GLU A 56 0.82 19.81 -10.46
CA GLU A 56 1.45 21.01 -9.91
C GLU A 56 2.53 21.61 -10.83
N THR A 57 3.21 20.79 -11.64
CA THR A 57 4.25 21.27 -12.57
C THR A 57 3.67 21.84 -13.87
N ALA A 58 2.45 21.46 -14.24
CA ALA A 58 1.70 22.04 -15.36
C ALA A 58 1.05 23.41 -15.03
N ALA A 59 0.98 23.78 -13.75
CA ALA A 59 0.45 25.06 -13.27
C ALA A 59 1.54 26.15 -13.10
N ARG A 60 2.73 26.00 -13.70
CA ARG A 60 3.66 27.12 -13.85
C ARG A 60 3.14 28.07 -14.93
N ASP A 61 2.41 29.06 -14.46
CA ASP A 61 2.03 30.32 -15.11
C ASP A 61 2.93 30.67 -16.31
N VAL A 62 2.36 30.53 -17.51
CA VAL A 62 2.94 30.99 -18.78
C VAL A 62 2.19 32.20 -19.31
N THR A 63 1.63 33.05 -18.45
CA THR A 63 1.13 34.36 -18.90
C THR A 63 2.34 35.27 -19.10
N PRO A 64 2.79 35.57 -20.34
CA PRO A 64 3.75 36.65 -20.52
C PRO A 64 3.07 37.93 -20.03
N GLU A 65 3.68 38.59 -19.04
CA GLU A 65 3.41 40.01 -18.79
C GLU A 65 3.65 40.72 -20.12
N VAL A 66 2.56 41.16 -20.77
CA VAL A 66 2.63 42.06 -21.91
C VAL A 66 3.15 43.37 -21.35
N GLU A 67 4.48 43.45 -21.37
CA GLU A 67 5.24 44.63 -21.04
C GLU A 67 4.80 45.75 -21.97
N LYS A 68 4.56 46.88 -21.34
CA LYS A 68 4.14 48.15 -21.92
C LYS A 68 5.21 48.58 -22.92
N ASP A 69 4.96 48.44 -24.21
CA ASP A 69 5.74 49.18 -25.20
C ASP A 69 4.92 50.33 -25.78
N LYS A 70 5.41 51.51 -25.41
CA LYS A 70 5.03 52.82 -25.95
C LYS A 70 5.31 52.84 -27.45
N VAL A 71 4.35 53.28 -28.25
CA VAL A 71 4.55 54.18 -29.42
C VAL A 71 3.24 54.88 -29.74
#